data_AF-A0A442SKY0-F1
#
_entry.id   AF-A0A442SKY0-F1
#
_cell.length_a   1.000
_cell.length_b   1.000
_cell.length_c   1.000
_cell.angle_alpha   90.00
_cell.angle_beta   90.00
_cell.angle_gamma   90.00
#
_symmetry.space_group_name_H-M   'P 1'
#
loop_
_entity.id
_entity.type
_entity.pdbx_description
1 polymer ?
#
loop_
_entity_poly.entity_id
_entity_poly.type
_entity_poly.pdbx_seq_one_letter_code
_entity_poly.pdbx_strand_id
1 'polypeptide(L)'
;MSTNGKIMALLERQFPDQEAILWAVDIADNSGPRFTEDWLNTAAENLSCVSETVWQASDDSEGPNGETKLSQADAERLKRTLELLLNEEQRLRSLRPSRLDNLHESLLDEGRFFSQKAARPDYAHWSRLPKWTAAETVALLLDKDPHSVNARSLKPFRKSPFAKNFRRLLSIVNRAIELGEIPKGIERDKLKALCSRMTIDFPSTFENELLLPEGGEGLGGRPAPRDKPTLDRMILVMAVKHYGYDPHVLKNGRALKSILADLAAVGLEISPSSVRNNLRDAWNRIKLQPGLKGVFKKPISPAA
;
A
#
# COMPACT_ATOMS: atom_id res chain seq x y z
N MET A 1 21.46 17.12 16.25
CA MET A 1 20.42 17.74 15.40
C MET A 1 19.50 18.57 16.28
N SER A 2 19.38 19.86 16.00
CA SER A 2 18.53 20.80 16.73
C SER A 2 17.05 20.49 16.52
N THR A 3 16.17 21.04 17.37
CA THR A 3 14.71 20.95 17.20
C THR A 3 14.29 21.47 15.82
N ASN A 4 14.84 22.62 15.39
CA ASN A 4 14.56 23.18 14.06
C ASN A 4 14.98 22.24 12.93
N GLY A 5 16.17 21.63 13.01
CA GLY A 5 16.61 20.67 11.99
C GLY A 5 15.68 19.46 11.86
N LYS A 6 15.10 18.98 12.97
CA LYS A 6 14.12 17.87 12.93
C LYS A 6 12.81 18.28 12.28
N ILE A 7 12.36 19.51 12.53
CA ILE A 7 11.15 20.06 11.92
C ILE A 7 11.34 20.18 10.41
N MET A 8 12.47 20.75 9.97
CA MET A 8 12.79 20.88 8.54
C MET A 8 12.81 19.53 7.82
N ALA A 9 13.51 18.53 8.37
CA ALA A 9 13.53 17.19 7.77
C ALA A 9 12.13 16.56 7.65
N LEU A 10 11.22 16.83 8.60
CA LEU A 10 9.84 16.35 8.54
C LEU A 10 9.02 17.11 7.48
N LEU A 11 9.23 18.41 7.35
CA LEU A 11 8.57 19.24 6.33
C LEU A 11 9.04 18.84 4.93
N GLU A 12 10.35 18.71 4.70
CA GLU A 12 10.93 18.25 3.43
C GLU A 12 10.33 16.91 2.99
N ARG A 13 10.10 15.98 3.93
CA ARG A 13 9.46 14.70 3.59
C ARG A 13 8.01 14.84 3.14
N GLN A 14 7.24 15.69 3.82
CA GLN A 14 5.81 15.87 3.57
C GLN A 14 5.56 16.71 2.32
N PHE A 15 6.53 17.56 1.95
CA PHE A 15 6.47 18.46 0.82
C PHE A 15 7.75 18.33 -0.04
N PRO A 16 7.99 17.17 -0.67
CA PRO A 16 9.26 16.87 -1.36
C PRO A 16 9.53 17.78 -2.57
N ASP A 17 8.47 18.31 -3.20
CA ASP A 17 8.58 19.21 -4.35
C ASP A 17 8.66 20.68 -3.94
N GLN A 18 8.86 20.97 -2.64
CA GLN A 18 8.81 22.32 -2.07
C GLN A 18 10.13 22.76 -1.44
N GLU A 19 11.25 22.15 -1.80
CA GLU A 19 12.60 22.60 -1.36
C GLU A 19 12.81 24.09 -1.69
N ALA A 20 12.43 24.53 -2.89
CA ALA A 20 12.51 25.92 -3.28
C ALA A 20 11.68 26.83 -2.37
N ILE A 21 10.47 26.39 -1.98
CA ILE A 21 9.59 27.15 -1.09
C ILE A 21 10.17 27.24 0.32
N LEU A 22 10.71 26.14 0.85
CA LEU A 22 11.35 26.12 2.17
C LEU A 22 12.58 27.05 2.20
N TRP A 23 13.35 27.08 1.12
CA TRP A 23 14.46 28.02 0.96
C TRP A 23 13.98 29.48 0.88
N ALA A 24 12.95 29.76 0.08
CA ALA A 24 12.37 31.10 -0.03
C ALA A 24 11.76 31.61 1.29
N VAL A 25 11.18 30.71 2.10
CA VAL A 25 10.70 31.02 3.46
C VAL A 25 11.85 31.42 4.37
N ASP A 26 12.99 30.71 4.31
CA ASP A 26 14.17 31.03 5.12
C ASP A 26 14.77 32.40 4.75
N ILE A 27 14.76 32.75 3.45
CA ILE A 27 15.16 34.09 2.99
C ILE A 27 14.19 35.15 3.50
N ALA A 28 12.88 34.94 3.31
CA ALA A 28 11.86 35.91 3.70
C ALA A 28 11.79 36.11 5.22
N ASP A 29 12.06 35.08 6.02
CA ASP A 29 12.14 35.19 7.48
C ASP A 29 13.23 36.17 7.95
N ASN A 30 14.24 36.46 7.12
CA ASN A 30 15.25 37.47 7.40
C ASN A 30 14.83 38.90 7.00
N SER A 31 13.82 39.06 6.14
CA SER A 31 13.39 40.38 5.64
C SER A 31 12.28 41.01 6.47
N GLY A 32 11.50 40.24 7.21
CA GLY A 32 10.44 40.79 8.05
C GLY A 32 9.53 39.76 8.73
N PRO A 33 8.45 40.23 9.38
CA PRO A 33 7.48 39.35 10.01
C PRO A 33 6.71 38.53 8.95
N ARG A 34 6.51 37.23 9.22
CA ARG A 34 5.82 36.30 8.31
C ARG A 34 4.44 36.81 7.88
N PHE A 35 4.10 36.59 6.61
CA PHE A 35 2.84 36.98 5.95
C PHE A 35 2.55 38.48 5.84
N THR A 36 3.53 39.37 6.05
CA THR A 36 3.40 40.72 5.49
C THR A 36 3.47 40.69 3.97
N GLU A 37 2.99 41.75 3.34
CA GLU A 37 3.13 41.94 1.89
C GLU A 37 4.63 41.89 1.50
N ASP A 38 5.50 42.55 2.27
CA ASP A 38 6.95 42.52 2.06
C ASP A 38 7.56 41.13 2.18
N TRP A 39 7.13 40.32 3.16
CA TRP A 39 7.61 38.94 3.35
C TRP A 39 7.16 38.05 2.20
N LEU A 40 5.90 38.16 1.77
CA LEU A 40 5.37 37.41 0.63
C LEU A 40 6.07 37.80 -0.66
N ASN A 41 6.33 39.09 -0.87
CA ASN A 41 7.08 39.60 -2.02
C ASN A 41 8.52 39.08 -2.01
N THR A 42 9.19 39.08 -0.84
CA THR A 42 10.55 38.52 -0.70
C THR A 42 10.58 37.02 -1.05
N ALA A 43 9.61 36.24 -0.55
CA ALA A 43 9.52 34.81 -0.88
C ALA A 43 9.21 34.60 -2.37
N ALA A 44 8.32 35.41 -2.94
CA ALA A 44 7.91 35.40 -4.33
C ALA A 44 9.05 35.72 -5.31
N GLU A 45 9.88 36.72 -5.01
CA GLU A 45 11.03 37.14 -5.83
C GLU A 45 12.02 36.00 -6.06
N ASN A 46 12.08 35.07 -5.13
CA ASN A 46 12.98 33.93 -5.14
C ASN A 46 12.36 32.68 -5.78
N LEU A 47 11.11 32.74 -6.25
CA LEU A 47 10.37 31.58 -6.74
C LEU A 47 9.81 31.79 -8.15
N SER A 48 9.95 30.77 -8.99
CA SER A 48 9.30 30.65 -10.30
C SER A 48 8.29 29.49 -10.29
N CYS A 49 7.08 29.74 -10.80
CA CYS A 49 6.04 28.73 -10.92
C CYS A 49 6.25 27.93 -12.22
N VAL A 50 6.60 26.65 -12.12
CA VAL A 50 6.87 25.79 -13.28
C VAL A 50 5.65 24.95 -13.65
N SER A 51 4.82 24.59 -12.66
CA SER A 51 3.54 23.93 -12.86
C SER A 51 2.59 24.24 -11.70
N GLU A 52 1.36 23.73 -11.75
CA GLU A 52 0.32 24.00 -10.73
C GLU A 52 0.76 23.76 -9.28
N THR A 53 1.73 22.88 -9.05
CA THR A 53 2.21 22.51 -7.70
C THR A 53 3.72 22.61 -7.52
N VAL A 54 4.49 22.91 -8.57
CA VAL A 54 5.95 22.88 -8.54
C VAL A 54 6.51 24.29 -8.67
N TRP A 55 7.24 24.69 -7.64
CA TRP A 55 7.97 25.95 -7.57
C TRP A 55 9.46 25.65 -7.69
N GLN A 56 10.18 26.41 -8.49
CA GLN A 56 11.64 26.34 -8.61
C GLN A 56 12.25 27.64 -8.11
N ALA A 57 13.49 27.58 -7.60
CA ALA A 57 14.25 28.79 -7.33
C ALA A 57 14.36 29.58 -8.63
N SER A 58 14.10 30.89 -8.57
CA SER A 58 14.36 31.74 -9.73
C SER A 58 15.87 31.81 -9.92
N ASP A 59 16.40 31.31 -11.05
CA ASP A 59 17.77 31.63 -11.44
C ASP A 59 17.82 33.14 -11.67
N ASP A 60 18.83 33.83 -11.12
CA ASP A 60 19.07 35.28 -11.17
C ASP A 60 19.29 35.85 -12.59
N SER A 61 18.76 35.21 -13.64
CA SER A 61 18.70 35.80 -14.97
C SER A 61 17.73 36.98 -14.94
N GLU A 62 18.26 38.15 -14.63
CA GLU A 62 17.61 39.45 -14.71
C GLU A 62 16.83 39.53 -16.03
N GLY A 63 15.51 39.44 -15.95
CA GLY A 63 14.66 39.85 -17.06
C GLY A 63 14.94 41.34 -17.34
N PRO A 64 15.02 41.76 -18.61
CA PRO A 64 15.47 43.11 -19.01
C PRO A 64 14.64 44.29 -18.47
N ASN A 65 13.56 44.03 -17.71
CA ASN A 65 12.63 45.02 -17.20
C ASN A 65 12.47 45.01 -15.66
N GLY A 66 13.19 44.17 -14.91
CA GLY A 66 13.26 44.23 -13.43
C GLY A 66 11.94 44.03 -12.64
N GLU A 67 10.81 43.74 -13.29
CA GLU A 67 9.53 43.48 -12.62
C GLU A 67 9.02 42.08 -12.94
N THR A 68 9.42 41.08 -12.17
CA THR A 68 8.76 39.77 -12.12
C THR A 68 7.51 39.90 -11.26
N LYS A 69 6.48 40.59 -11.76
CA LYS A 69 5.18 40.59 -11.11
C LYS A 69 4.55 39.20 -11.30
N LEU A 70 4.58 38.37 -10.25
CA LEU A 70 3.78 37.15 -10.20
C LEU A 70 2.34 37.49 -10.57
N SER A 71 1.71 36.65 -11.39
CA SER A 71 0.29 36.81 -11.65
C SER A 71 -0.48 36.74 -10.33
N GLN A 72 -1.57 37.49 -10.19
CA GLN A 72 -2.41 37.46 -8.98
C GLN A 72 -2.83 36.02 -8.63
N ALA A 73 -3.09 35.19 -9.63
CA ALA A 73 -3.44 33.78 -9.44
C ALA A 73 -2.27 32.96 -8.87
N ASP A 74 -1.03 33.20 -9.33
CA ASP A 74 0.16 32.54 -8.77
C ASP A 74 0.47 33.00 -7.35
N ALA A 75 0.30 34.30 -7.06
CA ALA A 75 0.47 34.83 -5.72
C ALA A 75 -0.53 34.19 -4.73
N GLU A 76 -1.81 34.05 -5.13
CA GLU A 76 -2.81 33.34 -4.33
C GLU A 76 -2.48 31.84 -4.14
N ARG A 77 -1.94 31.18 -5.17
CA ARG A 77 -1.48 29.77 -5.07
C ARG A 77 -0.30 29.61 -4.11
N LEU A 78 0.70 30.49 -4.23
CA LEU A 78 1.87 30.51 -3.35
C LEU A 78 1.43 30.73 -1.91
N LYS A 79 0.55 31.71 -1.67
CA LYS A 79 0.00 32.00 -0.34
C LYS A 79 -0.68 30.77 0.28
N ARG A 80 -1.56 30.07 -0.45
CA ARG A 80 -2.21 28.84 0.06
C ARG A 80 -1.20 27.75 0.41
N THR A 81 -0.17 27.61 -0.41
CA THR A 81 0.90 26.62 -0.18
C THR A 81 1.70 26.97 1.09
N LEU A 82 2.10 28.23 1.23
CA LEU A 82 2.81 28.74 2.39
C LEU A 82 1.97 28.62 3.68
N GLU A 83 0.67 28.91 3.61
CA GLU A 83 -0.25 28.71 4.73
C GLU A 83 -0.27 27.24 5.21
N LEU A 84 -0.31 26.26 4.29
CA LEU A 84 -0.26 24.84 4.64
C LEU A 84 1.07 24.46 5.30
N LEU A 85 2.19 24.90 4.73
CA LEU A 85 3.53 24.66 5.29
C LEU A 85 3.67 25.24 6.70
N LEU A 86 3.22 26.48 6.90
CA LEU A 86 3.37 27.19 8.16
C LEU A 86 2.45 26.63 9.24
N ASN A 87 1.23 26.23 8.88
CA ASN A 87 0.34 25.51 9.79
C ASN A 87 0.97 24.18 10.24
N GLU A 88 1.60 23.46 9.32
CA GLU A 88 2.29 22.21 9.63
C GLU A 88 3.54 22.43 10.49
N GLU A 89 4.36 23.44 10.18
CA GLU A 89 5.50 23.82 11.01
C GLU A 89 5.06 24.18 12.43
N GLN A 90 4.02 25.00 12.58
CA GLN A 90 3.47 25.39 13.88
C GLN A 90 2.94 24.17 14.64
N ARG A 91 2.27 23.25 13.94
CA ARG A 91 1.83 21.95 14.49
C ARG A 91 3.03 21.18 15.03
N LEU A 92 4.12 21.05 14.26
CA LEU A 92 5.34 20.34 14.67
C LEU A 92 6.04 21.01 15.86
N ARG A 93 6.11 22.35 15.88
CA ARG A 93 6.66 23.14 17.01
C ARG A 93 5.86 22.97 18.29
N SER A 94 4.54 22.78 18.19
CA SER A 94 3.66 22.56 19.34
C SER A 94 3.78 21.16 19.97
N LEU A 95 4.42 20.22 19.27
CA LEU A 95 4.57 18.85 19.76
C LEU A 95 5.55 18.79 20.94
N ARG A 96 5.27 17.86 21.88
CA ARG A 96 6.23 17.51 22.93
C ARG A 96 7.54 17.03 22.29
N PRO A 97 8.73 17.37 22.85
CA PRO A 97 10.02 16.97 22.29
C PRO A 97 10.14 15.46 22.01
N SER A 98 9.60 14.62 22.90
CA SER A 98 9.61 13.15 22.72
C SER A 98 8.76 12.66 21.54
N ARG A 99 7.67 13.38 21.20
CA ARG A 99 6.86 13.06 20.02
C ARG A 99 7.58 13.48 18.75
N LEU A 100 8.19 14.66 18.74
CA LEU A 100 9.00 15.14 17.61
C LEU A 100 10.19 14.19 17.34
N ASP A 101 10.88 13.75 18.39
CA ASP A 101 11.96 12.75 18.29
C ASP A 101 11.47 11.43 17.70
N ASN A 102 10.29 10.95 18.10
CA ASN A 102 9.73 9.72 17.53
C ASN A 102 9.34 9.90 16.06
N LEU A 103 8.74 11.04 15.67
CA LEU A 103 8.41 11.32 14.26
C LEU A 103 9.67 11.38 13.40
N HIS A 104 10.69 12.08 13.88
CA HIS A 104 11.98 12.17 13.19
C HIS A 104 12.65 10.80 13.07
N GLU A 105 12.64 9.98 14.13
CA GLU A 105 13.18 8.61 14.03
C GLU A 105 12.33 7.71 13.12
N SER A 106 11.01 7.91 13.03
CA SER A 106 10.16 7.23 12.04
C SER A 106 10.53 7.62 10.62
N LEU A 107 10.85 8.90 10.38
CA LEU A 107 11.34 9.35 9.07
C LEU A 107 12.66 8.65 8.72
N LEU A 108 13.61 8.62 9.65
CA LEU A 108 14.87 7.91 9.45
C LEU A 108 14.67 6.40 9.26
N ASP A 109 13.65 5.81 9.89
CA ASP A 109 13.30 4.41 9.74
C ASP A 109 12.98 4.05 8.29
N GLU A 110 12.40 4.96 7.49
CA GLU A 110 12.08 4.72 6.07
C GLU A 110 13.33 4.44 5.22
N GLY A 111 14.47 5.07 5.55
CA GLY A 111 15.75 4.85 4.86
C GLY A 111 16.55 3.66 5.37
N ARG A 112 16.13 3.02 6.48
CA ARG A 112 16.86 1.90 7.10
C ARG A 112 16.59 0.59 6.39
N PHE A 113 17.50 -0.38 6.57
CA PHE A 113 17.45 -1.67 5.90
C PHE A 113 16.11 -2.41 6.06
N PHE A 114 15.45 -2.30 7.21
CA PHE A 114 14.16 -2.97 7.47
C PHE A 114 12.98 -2.33 6.74
N SER A 115 13.12 -1.13 6.18
CA SER A 115 12.09 -0.50 5.35
C SER A 115 12.27 -0.78 3.86
N GLN A 116 13.43 -1.33 3.47
CA GLN A 116 13.71 -1.67 2.09
C GLN A 116 12.91 -2.91 1.64
N LYS A 117 12.63 -2.99 0.33
CA LYS A 117 11.94 -4.16 -0.26
C LYS A 117 12.69 -5.47 -0.02
N ALA A 118 14.02 -5.41 0.09
CA ALA A 118 14.87 -6.57 0.40
C ALA A 118 14.61 -7.17 1.79
N ALA A 119 14.02 -6.40 2.72
CA ALA A 119 13.62 -6.90 4.03
C ALA A 119 12.22 -7.54 4.05
N ARG A 120 11.57 -7.71 2.89
CA ARG A 120 10.30 -8.43 2.82
C ARG A 120 10.52 -9.94 2.93
N PRO A 121 9.68 -10.65 3.70
CA PRO A 121 9.82 -12.10 3.86
C PRO A 121 9.49 -12.85 2.57
N ASP A 122 10.25 -13.90 2.28
CA ASP A 122 9.84 -14.92 1.31
C ASP A 122 8.81 -15.84 1.99
N TYR A 123 7.53 -15.50 1.85
CA TYR A 123 6.46 -16.25 2.49
C TYR A 123 6.37 -17.71 2.03
N ALA A 124 6.81 -18.04 0.81
CA ALA A 124 6.82 -19.43 0.33
C ALA A 124 7.87 -20.26 1.07
N HIS A 125 8.98 -19.66 1.48
CA HIS A 125 9.95 -20.28 2.37
C HIS A 125 9.40 -20.41 3.80
N TRP A 126 8.93 -19.29 4.37
CA TRP A 126 8.52 -19.24 5.77
C TRP A 126 7.26 -20.07 6.06
N SER A 127 6.35 -20.24 5.08
CA SER A 127 5.14 -21.06 5.22
C SER A 127 5.42 -22.56 5.34
N ARG A 128 6.55 -23.03 4.78
CA ARG A 128 6.96 -24.44 4.81
C ARG A 128 7.62 -24.85 6.12
N LEU A 129 8.02 -23.88 6.95
CA LEU A 129 8.61 -24.16 8.24
C LEU A 129 7.52 -24.57 9.22
N PRO A 130 7.64 -25.73 9.88
CA PRO A 130 6.59 -26.23 10.76
C PRO A 130 6.43 -25.38 12.03
N LYS A 131 7.51 -24.73 12.46
CA LYS A 131 7.56 -23.93 13.69
C LYS A 131 8.48 -22.73 13.47
N TRP A 132 8.11 -21.60 14.07
CA TRP A 132 8.96 -20.42 14.15
C TRP A 132 9.36 -20.13 15.59
N THR A 133 10.53 -19.53 15.76
CA THR A 133 10.95 -18.91 17.01
C THR A 133 10.13 -17.66 17.30
N ALA A 134 10.18 -17.17 18.55
CA ALA A 134 9.51 -15.93 18.94
C ALA A 134 9.99 -14.72 18.12
N ALA A 135 11.29 -14.64 17.81
CA ALA A 135 11.87 -13.55 17.04
C ALA A 135 11.42 -13.58 15.57
N GLU A 136 11.42 -14.77 14.95
CA GLU A 136 10.92 -14.95 13.58
C GLU A 136 9.45 -14.61 13.49
N THR A 137 8.65 -15.08 14.46
CA THR A 137 7.22 -14.78 14.53
C THR A 137 6.97 -13.28 14.56
N VAL A 138 7.70 -12.53 15.39
CA VAL A 138 7.54 -11.08 15.49
C VAL A 138 8.00 -10.34 14.24
N ALA A 139 9.10 -10.79 13.60
CA ALA A 139 9.54 -10.22 12.33
C ALA A 139 8.47 -10.41 11.25
N LEU A 140 7.94 -11.63 11.14
CA LEU A 140 6.88 -12.00 10.21
C LEU A 140 5.58 -11.21 10.44
N LEU A 141 5.18 -11.00 11.70
CA LEU A 141 4.05 -10.15 12.07
C LEU A 141 4.22 -8.68 11.68
N LEU A 142 5.46 -8.22 11.53
CA LEU A 142 5.78 -6.87 11.09
C LEU A 142 6.02 -6.78 9.58
N ASP A 143 5.66 -7.82 8.82
CA ASP A 143 5.92 -7.95 7.39
C ASP A 143 7.42 -7.77 7.06
N LYS A 144 8.26 -8.46 7.86
CA LYS A 144 9.71 -8.47 7.69
C LYS A 144 10.27 -9.88 7.63
N ASP A 145 11.29 -10.03 6.81
CA ASP A 145 12.13 -11.21 6.73
C ASP A 145 12.95 -11.38 8.03
N PRO A 146 12.78 -12.47 8.78
CA PRO A 146 13.54 -12.75 10.00
C PRO A 146 15.07 -12.83 9.81
N HIS A 147 15.57 -13.22 8.63
CA HIS A 147 17.01 -13.24 8.37
C HIS A 147 17.58 -11.83 8.34
N SER A 148 16.87 -10.92 7.71
CA SER A 148 17.22 -9.51 7.62
C SER A 148 16.93 -8.77 8.94
N VAL A 149 15.72 -8.91 9.48
CA VAL A 149 15.18 -8.15 10.61
C VAL A 149 15.02 -9.04 11.85
N ASN A 150 16.06 -9.06 12.67
CA ASN A 150 16.09 -9.77 13.95
C ASN A 150 16.61 -8.89 15.10
N ALA A 151 16.50 -9.38 16.34
CA ALA A 151 16.92 -8.64 17.53
C ALA A 151 18.39 -8.18 17.49
N ARG A 152 19.28 -8.93 16.84
CA ARG A 152 20.70 -8.57 16.68
C ARG A 152 20.86 -7.41 15.70
N SER A 153 20.24 -7.51 14.52
CA SER A 153 20.24 -6.45 13.49
C SER A 153 19.64 -5.13 14.00
N LEU A 154 18.66 -5.20 14.90
CA LEU A 154 17.98 -4.05 15.48
C LEU A 154 18.66 -3.47 16.73
N LYS A 155 19.77 -4.06 17.20
CA LYS A 155 20.50 -3.60 18.39
C LYS A 155 21.02 -2.14 18.27
N PRO A 156 21.55 -1.68 17.12
CA PRO A 156 22.00 -0.29 16.96
C PRO A 156 20.83 0.72 16.99
N PHE A 157 19.64 0.31 16.56
CA PHE A 157 18.48 1.18 16.39
C PHE A 157 17.62 1.23 17.65
N ARG A 158 18.19 1.63 18.80
CA ARG A 158 17.43 1.66 20.07
C ARG A 158 16.31 2.70 20.07
N LYS A 159 16.52 3.84 19.39
CA LYS A 159 15.59 4.97 19.35
C LYS A 159 14.46 4.80 18.34
N SER A 160 14.69 4.01 17.28
CA SER A 160 13.72 3.65 16.25
C SER A 160 12.37 3.23 16.84
N PRO A 161 11.27 3.91 16.45
CA PRO A 161 9.91 3.46 16.72
C PRO A 161 9.66 2.03 16.23
N PHE A 162 10.14 1.67 15.03
CA PHE A 162 10.03 0.31 14.51
C PHE A 162 10.71 -0.71 15.45
N ALA A 163 11.96 -0.48 15.84
CA ALA A 163 12.69 -1.39 16.72
C ALA A 163 12.12 -1.45 18.14
N LYS A 164 11.55 -0.34 18.65
CA LYS A 164 10.80 -0.34 19.92
C LYS A 164 9.57 -1.22 19.82
N ASN A 165 8.81 -1.13 18.72
CA ASN A 165 7.65 -1.97 18.49
C ASN A 165 8.04 -3.46 18.39
N PHE A 166 9.09 -3.78 17.63
CA PHE A 166 9.65 -5.13 17.56
C PHE A 166 9.99 -5.70 18.94
N ARG A 167 10.73 -4.95 19.77
CA ARG A 167 11.10 -5.40 21.13
C ARG A 167 9.87 -5.56 22.04
N ARG A 168 8.89 -4.65 21.91
CA ARG A 168 7.63 -4.75 22.65
C ARG A 168 6.90 -6.05 22.32
N LEU A 169 6.70 -6.33 21.04
CA LEU A 169 6.05 -7.55 20.56
C LEU A 169 6.83 -8.80 20.97
N LEU A 170 8.16 -8.79 20.83
CA LEU A 170 9.01 -9.90 21.27
C LEU A 170 8.91 -10.16 22.77
N SER A 171 8.85 -9.11 23.59
CA SER A 171 8.63 -9.25 25.02
C SER A 171 7.26 -9.85 25.36
N ILE A 172 6.21 -9.49 24.61
CA ILE A 172 4.87 -10.03 24.80
C ILE A 172 4.83 -11.52 24.43
N VAL A 173 5.39 -11.88 23.28
CA VAL A 173 5.44 -13.28 22.80
C VAL A 173 6.26 -14.14 23.75
N ASN A 174 7.44 -13.69 24.20
CA ASN A 174 8.27 -14.45 25.14
C ASN A 174 7.55 -14.68 26.48
N ARG A 175 6.87 -13.67 27.04
CA ARG A 175 6.10 -13.85 28.28
C ARG A 175 4.98 -14.88 28.12
N ALA A 176 4.28 -14.88 26.99
CA ALA A 176 3.25 -15.87 26.73
C ALA A 176 3.82 -17.30 26.58
N ILE A 177 5.05 -17.43 26.04
CA ILE A 177 5.80 -18.70 26.02
C ILE A 177 6.19 -19.13 27.43
N GLU A 178 6.70 -18.21 28.26
CA GLU A 178 7.09 -18.47 29.65
C GLU A 178 5.90 -18.92 30.52
N LEU A 179 4.72 -18.34 30.28
CA LEU A 179 3.47 -18.74 30.93
C LEU A 179 2.87 -20.05 30.39
N GLY A 180 3.45 -20.63 29.35
CA GLY A 180 2.95 -21.86 28.72
C GLY A 180 1.69 -21.65 27.88
N GLU A 181 1.29 -20.40 27.61
CA GLU A 181 0.15 -20.10 26.75
C GLU A 181 0.42 -20.40 25.27
N ILE A 182 1.71 -20.50 24.90
CA ILE A 182 2.19 -20.80 23.55
C ILE A 182 3.40 -21.73 23.68
N PRO A 183 3.53 -22.77 22.82
CA PRO A 183 4.75 -23.56 22.76
C PRO A 183 5.96 -22.70 22.33
N LYS A 184 7.17 -23.11 22.73
CA LYS A 184 8.44 -22.45 22.32
C LYS A 184 8.65 -22.36 20.80
N GLY A 185 8.01 -23.24 20.04
CA GLY A 185 7.94 -23.17 18.58
C GLY A 185 6.50 -22.89 18.16
N ILE A 186 6.27 -21.73 17.57
CA ILE A 186 4.95 -21.23 17.20
C ILE A 186 4.58 -21.85 15.85
N GLU A 187 3.53 -22.66 15.84
CA GLU A 187 2.95 -23.21 14.63
C GLU A 187 2.17 -22.13 13.88
N ARG A 188 2.22 -22.18 12.55
CA ARG A 188 1.53 -21.24 11.65
C ARG A 188 0.08 -21.00 12.05
N ASP A 189 -0.68 -22.08 12.25
CA ASP A 189 -2.13 -22.02 12.47
C ASP A 189 -2.49 -21.41 13.83
N LYS A 190 -1.56 -21.42 14.78
CA LYS A 190 -1.74 -20.83 16.12
C LYS A 190 -1.42 -19.34 16.14
N LEU A 191 -0.72 -18.81 15.13
CA LEU A 191 -0.34 -17.40 15.08
C LEU A 191 -1.55 -16.47 14.99
N LYS A 192 -2.56 -16.82 14.18
CA LYS A 192 -3.76 -15.98 14.03
C LYS A 192 -4.56 -15.89 15.33
N ALA A 193 -4.71 -17.01 16.04
CA ALA A 193 -5.36 -17.05 17.35
C ALA A 193 -4.59 -16.20 18.38
N LEU A 194 -3.25 -16.27 18.33
CA LEU A 194 -2.38 -15.47 19.18
C LEU A 194 -2.57 -13.96 18.96
N CYS A 195 -2.54 -13.51 17.71
CA CYS A 195 -2.70 -12.09 17.37
C CYS A 195 -4.07 -11.57 17.78
N SER A 196 -5.12 -12.37 17.56
CA SER A 196 -6.49 -12.03 17.98
C SER A 196 -6.58 -11.86 19.51
N ARG A 197 -5.95 -12.76 20.27
CA ARG A 197 -5.95 -12.70 21.74
C ARG A 197 -5.14 -11.52 22.28
N MET A 198 -4.04 -11.18 21.63
CA MET A 198 -3.14 -10.09 22.05
C MET A 198 -3.53 -8.72 21.49
N THR A 199 -4.64 -8.61 20.74
CA THR A 199 -5.02 -7.38 20.01
C THR A 199 -3.87 -6.82 19.18
N ILE A 200 -3.12 -7.73 18.52
CA ILE A 200 -2.06 -7.36 17.58
C ILE A 200 -2.66 -7.40 16.19
N ASP A 201 -2.58 -6.29 15.47
CA ASP A 201 -3.02 -6.22 14.08
C ASP A 201 -2.24 -7.21 13.24
N PHE A 202 -2.97 -8.09 12.56
CA PHE A 202 -2.40 -9.10 11.68
C PHE A 202 -2.30 -8.51 10.26
N PRO A 203 -1.11 -8.45 9.64
CA PRO A 203 -1.00 -7.89 8.30
C PRO A 203 -1.84 -8.69 7.32
N SER A 204 -2.69 -8.00 6.55
CA SER A 204 -3.52 -8.66 5.54
C SER A 204 -2.66 -9.33 4.46
N THR A 205 -1.51 -8.73 4.11
CA THR A 205 -0.52 -9.34 3.20
C THR A 205 -0.07 -10.72 3.70
N PHE A 206 0.25 -10.82 4.98
CA PHE A 206 0.64 -12.06 5.64
C PHE A 206 -0.46 -13.12 5.57
N GLU A 207 -1.71 -12.73 5.85
CA GLU A 207 -2.87 -13.63 5.77
C GLU A 207 -3.07 -14.17 4.35
N ASN A 208 -2.81 -13.34 3.34
CA ASN A 208 -3.08 -13.67 1.96
C ASN A 208 -2.04 -14.58 1.34
N GLU A 209 -0.78 -14.44 1.74
CA GLU A 209 0.34 -15.15 1.13
C GLU A 209 0.71 -16.41 1.90
N LEU A 210 0.55 -16.42 3.22
CA LEU A 210 1.06 -17.50 4.07
C LEU A 210 -0.01 -18.51 4.51
N LEU A 211 -1.29 -18.13 4.54
CA LEU A 211 -2.41 -19.01 4.93
C LEU A 211 -3.19 -19.58 3.72
N LEU A 212 -2.63 -19.51 2.52
CA LEU A 212 -3.24 -20.20 1.39
C LEU A 212 -3.20 -21.72 1.64
N PRO A 213 -4.33 -22.42 1.46
CA PRO A 213 -4.34 -23.88 1.59
C PRO A 213 -3.34 -24.46 0.61
N GLU A 214 -2.45 -25.34 1.09
CA GLU A 214 -1.30 -25.92 0.38
C GLU A 214 -1.66 -26.81 -0.84
N GLY A 215 -2.89 -26.70 -1.38
CA GLY A 215 -3.38 -27.53 -2.48
C GLY A 215 -3.27 -26.91 -3.88
N GLY A 216 -2.50 -25.83 -4.05
CA GLY A 216 -2.39 -25.08 -5.31
C GLY A 216 -1.04 -25.23 -6.01
N GLU A 217 -0.51 -26.44 -6.17
CA GLU A 217 0.67 -26.66 -7.02
C GLU A 217 0.35 -26.33 -8.48
N GLY A 218 0.82 -25.17 -8.94
CA GLY A 218 0.73 -24.75 -10.32
C GLY A 218 1.85 -23.76 -10.62
N LEU A 219 2.94 -24.29 -11.18
CA LEU A 219 4.13 -23.60 -11.69
C LEU A 219 3.82 -22.21 -12.28
N GLY A 220 4.37 -21.16 -11.68
CA GLY A 220 4.56 -19.84 -12.31
C GLY A 220 3.31 -18.97 -12.54
N GLY A 221 2.12 -19.40 -12.10
CA GLY A 221 0.91 -18.60 -12.22
C GLY A 221 0.88 -17.48 -11.18
N ARG A 222 1.00 -16.22 -11.62
CA ARG A 222 0.58 -15.03 -10.87
C ARG A 222 -0.70 -15.39 -10.09
N PRO A 223 -0.76 -15.22 -8.75
CA PRO A 223 -1.89 -15.70 -7.98
C PRO A 223 -3.16 -15.10 -8.58
N ALA A 224 -4.09 -15.98 -8.94
CA ALA A 224 -5.41 -15.55 -9.38
C ALA A 224 -5.95 -14.59 -8.31
N PRO A 225 -6.37 -13.36 -8.67
CA PRO A 225 -6.91 -12.42 -7.69
C PRO A 225 -8.02 -13.10 -6.90
N ARG A 226 -8.13 -12.79 -5.61
CA ARG A 226 -9.13 -13.38 -4.70
C ARG A 226 -10.57 -13.29 -5.23
N ASP A 227 -10.81 -12.36 -6.13
CA ASP A 227 -12.09 -12.15 -6.78
C ASP A 227 -12.33 -13.06 -7.99
N LYS A 228 -11.35 -13.84 -8.44
CA LYS A 228 -11.48 -14.70 -9.62
C LYS A 228 -12.63 -15.71 -9.49
N PRO A 229 -12.87 -16.37 -8.35
CA PRO A 229 -14.05 -17.23 -8.20
C PRO A 229 -15.38 -16.45 -8.29
N THR A 230 -15.43 -15.24 -7.75
CA THR A 230 -16.60 -14.36 -7.83
C THR A 230 -16.83 -13.89 -9.26
N LEU A 231 -15.77 -13.46 -9.94
CA LEU A 231 -15.79 -13.04 -11.34
C LEU A 231 -16.16 -14.20 -12.27
N ASP A 232 -15.59 -15.40 -12.07
CA ASP A 232 -15.93 -16.61 -12.82
C ASP A 232 -17.42 -16.95 -12.67
N ARG A 233 -18.01 -16.75 -11.48
CA ARG A 233 -19.46 -16.92 -11.26
C ARG A 233 -20.27 -15.86 -12.00
N MET A 234 -19.88 -14.59 -11.91
CA MET A 234 -20.57 -13.50 -12.61
C MET A 234 -20.57 -13.73 -14.12
N ILE A 235 -19.41 -14.05 -14.70
CA ILE A 235 -19.25 -14.35 -16.13
C ILE A 235 -20.11 -15.55 -16.53
N LEU A 236 -20.08 -16.64 -15.75
CA LEU A 236 -20.87 -17.83 -16.08
C LEU A 236 -22.38 -17.57 -15.98
N VAL A 237 -22.85 -16.83 -14.98
CA VAL A 237 -24.26 -16.46 -14.84
C VAL A 237 -24.71 -15.58 -16.00
N MET A 238 -23.88 -14.61 -16.41
CA MET A 238 -24.16 -13.78 -17.58
C MET A 238 -24.23 -14.62 -18.86
N ALA A 239 -23.26 -15.52 -19.07
CA ALA A 239 -23.23 -16.43 -20.22
C ALA A 239 -24.51 -17.29 -20.30
N VAL A 240 -24.96 -17.85 -19.16
CA VAL A 240 -26.16 -18.69 -19.11
C VAL A 240 -27.43 -17.87 -19.33
N LYS A 241 -27.58 -16.73 -18.65
CA LYS A 241 -28.82 -15.94 -18.65
C LYS A 241 -29.02 -15.12 -19.91
N HIS A 242 -27.96 -14.48 -20.43
CA HIS A 242 -28.08 -13.57 -21.58
C HIS A 242 -27.81 -14.25 -22.91
N TYR A 243 -26.88 -15.21 -22.95
CA TYR A 243 -26.44 -15.83 -24.21
C TYR A 243 -26.97 -17.24 -24.40
N GLY A 244 -27.65 -17.81 -23.41
CA GLY A 244 -28.15 -19.19 -23.45
C GLY A 244 -27.02 -20.23 -23.46
N TYR A 245 -25.88 -19.93 -22.85
CA TYR A 245 -24.80 -20.90 -22.69
C TYR A 245 -25.24 -22.04 -21.76
N ASP A 246 -25.08 -23.29 -22.20
CA ASP A 246 -25.32 -24.48 -21.39
C ASP A 246 -24.00 -25.19 -21.08
N PRO A 247 -23.54 -25.19 -19.83
CA PRO A 247 -22.26 -25.82 -19.46
C PRO A 247 -22.30 -27.37 -19.51
N HIS A 248 -23.46 -27.98 -19.73
CA HIS A 248 -23.62 -29.42 -19.90
C HIS A 248 -23.52 -29.86 -21.36
N VAL A 249 -23.68 -28.95 -22.31
CA VAL A 249 -23.67 -29.26 -23.74
C VAL A 249 -22.27 -29.02 -24.33
N LEU A 250 -21.78 -29.98 -25.12
CA LEU A 250 -20.46 -29.86 -25.77
C LEU A 250 -20.43 -28.76 -26.85
N LYS A 251 -21.56 -28.54 -27.52
CA LYS A 251 -21.70 -27.62 -28.65
C LYS A 251 -22.56 -26.39 -28.28
N ASN A 252 -21.94 -25.36 -27.72
CA ASN A 252 -22.57 -24.07 -27.43
C ASN A 252 -22.53 -23.09 -28.63
N GLY A 253 -22.79 -23.59 -29.85
CA GLY A 253 -22.52 -22.84 -31.09
C GLY A 253 -23.20 -21.47 -31.16
N ARG A 254 -24.49 -21.39 -30.83
CA ARG A 254 -25.26 -20.13 -30.84
C ARG A 254 -24.80 -19.15 -29.75
N ALA A 255 -24.64 -19.64 -28.52
CA ALA A 255 -24.21 -18.82 -27.38
C ALA A 255 -22.80 -18.24 -27.60
N LEU A 256 -21.84 -19.08 -28.01
CA LEU A 256 -20.47 -18.65 -28.29
C LEU A 256 -20.42 -17.63 -29.45
N LYS A 257 -21.19 -17.83 -30.51
CA LYS A 257 -21.26 -16.87 -31.63
C LYS A 257 -21.77 -15.50 -31.17
N SER A 258 -22.74 -15.48 -30.27
CA SER A 258 -23.32 -14.24 -29.72
C SER A 258 -22.34 -13.53 -28.79
N ILE A 259 -21.69 -14.26 -27.88
CA ILE A 259 -20.64 -13.71 -27.00
C ILE A 259 -19.49 -13.10 -27.81
N LEU A 260 -19.05 -13.78 -28.87
CA LEU A 260 -17.97 -13.29 -29.73
C LEU A 260 -18.36 -12.03 -30.51
N ALA A 261 -19.62 -11.94 -30.97
CA ALA A 261 -20.11 -10.74 -31.65
C ALA A 261 -20.11 -9.53 -30.71
N ASP A 262 -20.57 -9.70 -29.47
CA ASP A 262 -20.61 -8.61 -28.48
C ASP A 262 -19.20 -8.19 -28.04
N LEU A 263 -18.28 -9.14 -27.86
CA LEU A 263 -16.87 -8.82 -27.56
C LEU A 263 -16.21 -8.06 -28.72
N ALA A 264 -16.44 -8.48 -29.97
CA ALA A 264 -15.92 -7.80 -31.14
C ALA A 264 -16.48 -6.37 -31.27
N ALA A 265 -17.75 -6.14 -30.92
CA ALA A 265 -18.37 -4.82 -30.94
C ALA A 265 -17.72 -3.82 -29.96
N VAL A 266 -17.05 -4.31 -28.91
CA VAL A 266 -16.30 -3.49 -27.92
C VAL A 266 -14.79 -3.45 -28.25
N GLY A 267 -14.39 -3.99 -29.41
CA GLY A 267 -12.97 -4.02 -29.83
C GLY A 267 -12.14 -5.12 -29.17
N LEU A 268 -12.77 -6.14 -28.58
CA LEU A 268 -12.10 -7.29 -27.98
C LEU A 268 -12.14 -8.49 -28.93
N GLU A 269 -11.09 -8.65 -29.73
CA GLU A 269 -10.93 -9.82 -30.59
C GLU A 269 -10.41 -11.01 -29.78
N ILE A 270 -11.29 -11.99 -29.53
CA ILE A 270 -10.95 -13.20 -28.78
C ILE A 270 -11.29 -14.42 -29.64
N SER A 271 -10.42 -15.44 -29.61
CA SER A 271 -10.68 -16.67 -30.35
C SER A 271 -11.85 -17.48 -29.75
N PRO A 272 -12.66 -18.17 -30.58
CA PRO A 272 -13.76 -19.00 -30.10
C PRO A 272 -13.33 -20.10 -29.12
N SER A 273 -12.12 -20.63 -29.30
CA SER A 273 -11.53 -21.63 -28.40
C SER A 273 -11.19 -21.04 -27.04
N SER A 274 -10.68 -19.81 -26.98
CA SER A 274 -10.35 -19.12 -25.73
C SER A 274 -11.60 -18.85 -24.88
N VAL A 275 -12.67 -18.32 -25.48
CA VAL A 275 -13.96 -18.11 -24.77
C VAL A 275 -14.50 -19.43 -24.22
N ARG A 276 -14.48 -20.49 -25.03
CA ARG A 276 -14.94 -21.82 -24.61
C ARG A 276 -14.13 -22.38 -23.44
N ASN A 277 -12.80 -22.26 -23.50
CA ASN A 277 -11.91 -22.75 -22.45
C ASN A 277 -12.14 -21.98 -21.14
N ASN A 278 -12.22 -20.65 -21.21
CA ASN A 278 -12.47 -19.81 -20.03
C ASN A 278 -13.80 -20.12 -19.35
N LEU A 279 -14.89 -20.27 -20.12
CA LEU A 279 -16.20 -20.63 -19.55
C LEU A 279 -16.21 -22.04 -18.96
N ARG A 280 -15.51 -22.99 -19.58
CA ARG A 280 -15.36 -24.36 -19.06
C ARG A 280 -14.54 -24.39 -17.78
N ASP A 281 -13.47 -23.62 -17.71
CA ASP A 281 -12.64 -23.49 -16.53
C ASP A 281 -13.41 -22.85 -15.37
N ALA A 282 -14.14 -21.76 -15.64
CA ALA A 282 -15.03 -21.13 -14.67
C ALA A 282 -16.07 -22.12 -14.11
N TRP A 283 -16.69 -22.92 -14.99
CA TRP A 283 -17.64 -23.95 -14.59
C TRP A 283 -17.02 -25.04 -13.71
N ASN A 284 -15.86 -25.56 -14.10
CA ASN A 284 -15.16 -26.60 -13.35
C ASN A 284 -14.76 -26.09 -11.95
N ARG A 285 -14.28 -24.84 -11.85
CA ARG A 285 -13.93 -24.22 -10.57
C ARG A 285 -15.14 -24.03 -9.66
N ILE A 286 -16.30 -23.64 -10.19
CA ILE A 286 -17.53 -23.48 -9.40
C ILE A 286 -18.07 -24.83 -8.91
N LYS A 287 -18.04 -25.87 -9.76
CA LYS A 287 -18.50 -27.23 -9.39
C LYS A 287 -17.77 -27.82 -8.19
N LEU A 288 -16.50 -27.46 -8.02
CA LEU A 288 -15.67 -27.94 -6.92
C LEU A 288 -16.06 -27.34 -5.56
N GLN A 289 -16.93 -26.32 -5.52
CA GLN A 289 -17.36 -25.71 -4.27
C GLN A 289 -18.69 -26.28 -3.74
N PRO A 290 -18.70 -26.90 -2.55
CA PRO A 290 -19.89 -27.47 -1.94
C PRO A 290 -20.83 -26.36 -1.44
N GLY A 291 -21.88 -26.05 -2.20
CA GLY A 291 -22.90 -25.08 -1.81
C GLY A 291 -23.78 -24.54 -2.95
N LEU A 292 -23.34 -24.68 -4.20
CA LEU A 292 -23.97 -24.02 -5.35
C LEU A 292 -24.73 -24.96 -6.32
N LYS A 293 -24.96 -26.22 -5.94
CA LYS A 293 -25.69 -27.20 -6.78
C LYS A 293 -27.14 -26.81 -7.12
N GLY A 294 -27.70 -25.77 -6.51
CA GLY A 294 -29.08 -25.33 -6.72
C GLY A 294 -29.30 -24.39 -7.91
N VAL A 295 -28.34 -23.52 -8.24
CA VAL A 295 -28.57 -22.39 -9.17
C VAL A 295 -28.63 -22.82 -10.65
N PHE A 296 -28.03 -23.96 -10.99
CA PHE A 296 -27.96 -24.47 -12.37
C PHE A 296 -28.82 -25.72 -12.62
N LYS A 297 -29.83 -25.98 -11.78
CA LYS A 297 -30.80 -27.04 -12.08
C LYS A 297 -31.61 -26.63 -13.32
N LYS A 298 -31.70 -27.58 -14.26
CA LYS A 298 -32.28 -27.53 -15.62
C LYS A 298 -33.06 -26.25 -15.98
N PRO A 299 -32.77 -25.62 -17.14
CA PRO A 299 -33.56 -24.49 -17.61
C PRO A 299 -35.04 -24.89 -17.67
N ILE A 300 -35.86 -24.11 -16.98
CA ILE A 300 -37.32 -24.15 -17.11
C ILE A 300 -37.58 -23.95 -18.61
N SER A 301 -38.23 -24.93 -19.25
CA SER A 301 -38.58 -24.81 -20.66
C SER A 301 -39.32 -23.48 -20.85
N PRO A 302 -38.93 -22.65 -21.83
CA PRO A 302 -39.70 -21.45 -22.13
C PRO A 302 -41.13 -21.91 -22.43
N ALA A 303 -42.09 -21.34 -21.71
CA ALA A 303 -43.50 -21.53 -22.02
C ALA A 303 -43.71 -21.17 -23.50
N ALA A 304 -44.27 -22.12 -24.24
CA ALA A 304 -44.59 -21.99 -25.66
C ALA A 304 -45.63 -20.90 -25.91
#